data_AF-A0A6A2FFW6-F1
#
_entry.id   AF-A0A6A2FFW6-F1
#
_cell.length_a   1.000
_cell.length_b   1.000
_cell.length_c   1.000
_cell.angle_alpha   90.00
_cell.angle_beta   90.00
_cell.angle_gamma   90.00
#
_symmetry.space_group_name_H-M   'P 1'
#
loop_
_entity.id
_entity.type
_entity.pdbx_description
1 polymer ?
#
loop_
_entity_poly.entity_id
_entity_poly.type
_entity_poly.pdbx_seq_one_letter_code
_entity_poly.pdbx_strand_id
1 'polypeptide(L)'
;MQQNQKPTWNTKAKYKLVVYFINGNGRNRNNAPKVFFSRERLDKKPGGQDGLFALMKYVSEIRGKYNTAIIYDNSNNNTLHKWVLNTEQQIEKRV
;
A
#
# COMPACT_ATOMS: atom_id res chain seq x y z
N MET A 1 -29.41 -9.93 -11.85
CA MET A 1 -28.97 -8.88 -10.90
C MET A 1 -27.47 -9.02 -10.75
N GLN A 2 -26.68 -8.08 -11.28
CA GLN A 2 -25.22 -8.12 -11.16
C GLN A 2 -24.84 -7.83 -9.70
N GLN A 3 -24.41 -8.86 -8.98
CA GLN A 3 -23.75 -8.68 -7.69
C GLN A 3 -22.43 -7.97 -7.97
N ASN A 4 -22.42 -6.65 -7.77
CA ASN A 4 -21.20 -5.89 -7.59
C ASN A 4 -20.48 -6.48 -6.37
N GLN A 5 -19.58 -7.44 -6.63
CA GLN A 5 -18.64 -7.95 -5.65
C GLN A 5 -17.73 -6.79 -5.25
N LYS A 6 -18.18 -5.97 -4.30
CA LYS A 6 -17.30 -5.10 -3.52
C LYS A 6 -16.23 -6.05 -2.96
N PRO A 7 -14.94 -5.82 -3.21
CA PRO A 7 -13.95 -6.75 -2.71
C PRO A 7 -14.05 -6.70 -1.19
N THR A 8 -14.17 -7.86 -0.56
CA THR A 8 -14.13 -8.04 0.90
C THR A 8 -12.71 -7.74 1.36
N TRP A 9 -12.31 -6.47 1.28
CA TRP A 9 -11.07 -5.94 1.79
C TRP A 9 -11.15 -6.02 3.31
N ASN A 10 -10.23 -6.76 3.92
CA ASN A 10 -10.24 -7.04 5.34
C ASN A 10 -10.03 -5.75 6.15
N THR A 11 -11.12 -5.10 6.57
CA THR A 11 -11.14 -3.84 7.33
C THR A 11 -10.50 -3.95 8.71
N LYS A 12 -10.15 -5.17 9.16
CA LYS A 12 -9.53 -5.46 10.45
C LYS A 12 -8.00 -5.38 10.45
N ALA A 13 -7.35 -5.31 9.30
CA ALA A 13 -5.90 -5.15 9.23
C ALA A 13 -5.49 -3.78 9.81
N LYS A 14 -4.39 -3.73 10.57
CA LYS A 14 -3.90 -2.51 11.21
C LYS A 14 -3.36 -1.50 10.21
N TYR A 15 -2.69 -1.97 9.16
CA TYR A 15 -2.10 -1.10 8.14
C TYR A 15 -2.65 -1.44 6.75
N LYS A 16 -2.75 -0.41 5.90
CA LYS A 16 -3.02 -0.60 4.47
C LYS A 16 -2.01 0.17 3.63
N LEU A 17 -1.68 -0.37 2.47
CA LEU A 17 -0.84 0.23 1.46
C LEU A 17 -1.69 0.53 0.22
N VAL A 18 -1.66 1.76 -0.26
CA VAL A 18 -2.27 2.17 -1.52
C VAL A 18 -1.17 2.48 -2.53
N VAL A 19 -1.21 1.84 -3.70
CA VAL A 19 -0.21 1.99 -4.76
C VAL A 19 -0.86 2.47 -6.06
N TYR A 20 -0.34 3.57 -6.58
CA TYR A 20 -0.64 4.13 -7.90
C TYR A 20 0.46 3.71 -8.86
N PHE A 21 0.21 2.65 -9.63
CA PHE A 21 1.17 2.12 -10.59
C PHE A 21 1.37 3.06 -11.79
N ILE A 22 2.56 3.01 -12.40
CA ILE A 22 2.80 3.61 -13.71
C ILE A 22 1.96 2.84 -14.73
N ASN A 23 1.45 3.53 -15.76
CA ASN A 23 0.66 2.91 -16.83
C ASN A 23 1.36 1.66 -17.38
N GLY A 24 0.60 0.57 -17.52
CA GLY A 24 1.13 -0.72 -17.98
C GLY A 24 1.81 -1.59 -16.92
N ASN A 25 2.17 -1.05 -15.75
CA ASN A 25 2.86 -1.79 -14.68
C ASN A 25 1.93 -2.36 -13.59
N GLY A 26 0.64 -1.99 -13.60
CA GLY A 26 -0.36 -2.58 -12.71
C GLY A 26 -0.74 -4.01 -13.12
N ARG A 27 -1.06 -4.87 -12.15
CA ARG A 27 -1.34 -6.32 -12.34
C ARG A 27 -2.42 -6.65 -13.38
N ASN A 28 -3.30 -5.69 -13.73
CA ASN A 28 -4.35 -5.83 -14.75
C ASN A 28 -4.37 -4.66 -15.77
N ARG A 29 -3.30 -3.85 -15.87
CA ARG A 29 -3.23 -2.62 -16.69
C ARG A 29 -4.35 -1.58 -16.48
N ASN A 30 -5.18 -1.74 -15.44
CA ASN A 30 -6.12 -0.71 -15.02
C ASN A 30 -5.37 0.39 -14.24
N ASN A 31 -5.66 1.64 -14.56
CA ASN A 31 -5.08 2.83 -13.92
C ASN A 31 -5.62 3.08 -12.49
N ALA A 32 -6.58 2.28 -12.02
CA ALA A 32 -7.06 2.37 -10.65
C ALA A 32 -5.98 2.00 -9.61
N PRO A 33 -5.88 2.73 -8.48
CA PRO A 33 -4.96 2.39 -7.41
C PRO A 33 -5.25 0.99 -6.86
N LYS A 34 -4.19 0.33 -6.41
CA LYS A 34 -4.27 -0.99 -5.75
C LYS A 34 -4.09 -0.83 -4.25
N VAL A 35 -4.92 -1.53 -3.49
CA VAL A 35 -4.87 -1.53 -2.03
C VAL A 35 -4.41 -2.91 -1.55
N PHE A 36 -3.43 -2.90 -0.65
CA PHE A 36 -2.90 -4.07 0.04
C PHE A 36 -3.08 -3.86 1.54
N PHE A 37 -3.28 -4.93 2.30
CA PHE A 37 -3.48 -4.88 3.75
C PHE A 37 -2.39 -5.66 4.47
N SER A 38 -2.01 -5.22 5.67
CA SER A 38 -1.18 -6.05 6.54
C SER A 38 -1.91 -7.36 6.85
N ARG A 39 -1.19 -8.47 6.90
CA ARG A 39 -1.79 -9.74 7.33
C ARG A 39 -1.88 -9.72 8.85
N GLU A 40 -3.08 -9.78 9.41
CA GLU A 40 -3.32 -9.83 10.87
C GLU A 40 -2.50 -10.91 11.59
N ARG A 41 -2.23 -12.06 10.93
CA ARG A 41 -1.40 -13.13 11.48
C ARG A 41 0.11 -12.82 11.55
N LEU A 42 0.58 -11.81 10.82
CA LEU A 42 1.95 -11.28 10.93
C LEU A 42 2.03 -10.23 12.05
N ASP A 43 0.93 -9.55 12.37
CA ASP A 43 0.84 -8.54 13.43
C ASP A 43 0.82 -9.14 14.86
N LYS A 44 1.41 -10.33 15.07
CA LYS A 44 1.38 -11.08 16.34
C LYS A 44 2.22 -10.45 17.45
N LYS A 45 3.15 -9.56 17.12
CA LYS A 45 3.93 -8.82 18.12
C LYS A 45 3.14 -7.59 18.62
N PRO A 46 3.26 -7.21 19.90
CA PRO A 46 2.68 -5.98 20.41
C PRO A 46 3.07 -4.80 19.51
N GLY A 47 2.08 -4.11 18.95
CA GLY A 47 2.30 -2.98 18.05
C GLY A 47 2.21 -3.28 16.55
N GLY A 48 2.10 -4.52 16.09
CA GLY A 48 1.84 -4.86 14.67
C GLY A 48 2.97 -4.47 13.69
N GLN A 49 4.19 -4.25 14.19
CA GLN A 49 5.30 -3.75 13.36
C GLN A 49 5.67 -4.69 12.20
N ASP A 50 5.48 -6.00 12.35
CA ASP A 50 5.79 -6.99 11.31
C ASP A 50 4.91 -6.81 10.06
N GLY A 51 3.64 -6.42 10.21
CA GLY A 51 2.76 -6.10 9.09
C GLY A 51 3.12 -4.79 8.40
N LEU A 52 3.52 -3.77 9.16
CA LEU A 52 4.06 -2.52 8.59
C LEU A 52 5.33 -2.80 7.79
N PHE A 53 6.26 -3.57 8.35
CA PHE A 53 7.51 -3.94 7.69
C PHE A 53 7.26 -4.76 6.42
N ALA A 54 6.30 -5.68 6.43
CA ALA A 54 5.92 -6.45 5.25
C ALA A 54 5.41 -5.54 4.11
N LEU A 55 4.60 -4.53 4.43
CA LEU A 55 4.13 -3.55 3.43
C LEU A 55 5.29 -2.68 2.91
N MET A 56 6.19 -2.23 3.80
CA MET A 56 7.38 -1.48 3.38
C MET A 56 8.30 -2.31 2.48
N LYS A 57 8.54 -3.58 2.83
CA LYS A 57 9.32 -4.51 2.00
C LYS A 57 8.69 -4.67 0.62
N TYR A 58 7.37 -4.83 0.55
CA TYR A 58 6.66 -4.90 -0.72
C TYR A 58 6.86 -3.63 -1.57
N VAL A 59 6.74 -2.43 -0.97
CA VAL A 59 7.01 -1.17 -1.67
C VAL A 59 8.42 -1.14 -2.27
N SER A 60 9.43 -1.59 -1.51
CA SER A 60 10.81 -1.70 -2.00
C SER A 60 10.96 -2.67 -3.17
N GLU A 61 10.28 -3.81 -3.15
CA GLU A 61 10.31 -4.81 -4.24
C GLU A 61 9.66 -4.32 -5.54
N ILE A 62 8.71 -3.38 -5.44
CA ILE A 62 8.04 -2.77 -6.60
C ILE A 62 8.58 -1.39 -6.97
N ARG A 63 9.74 -0.99 -6.43
CA ARG A 63 10.36 0.30 -6.73
C ARG A 63 10.53 0.50 -8.24
N GLY A 64 10.22 1.71 -8.72
CA GLY A 64 10.27 2.06 -10.14
C GLY A 64 9.06 1.59 -10.96
N LYS A 65 8.12 0.83 -10.37
CA LYS A 65 6.89 0.39 -11.05
C LYS A 65 5.67 1.25 -10.70
N TYR A 66 5.80 2.15 -9.72
CA TYR A 66 4.72 3.01 -9.23
C TYR A 66 5.08 4.49 -9.27
N ASN A 67 4.07 5.35 -9.48
CA ASN A 67 4.17 6.79 -9.33
C ASN A 67 4.09 7.19 -7.86
N THR A 68 3.21 6.55 -7.10
CA THR A 68 3.04 6.83 -5.67
C THR A 68 2.68 5.56 -4.91
N ALA A 69 3.26 5.39 -3.72
CA ALA A 69 2.90 4.35 -2.77
C ALA A 69 2.71 4.99 -1.39
N ILE A 70 1.63 4.66 -0.68
CA ILE A 70 1.28 5.28 0.60
C ILE A 70 0.84 4.21 1.59
N ILE A 71 1.48 4.12 2.75
CA ILE A 71 1.02 3.29 3.86
C ILE A 71 0.24 4.17 4.83
N TYR A 72 -0.92 3.68 5.23
CA TYR A 72 -1.80 4.27 6.23
C TYR A 72 -1.95 3.36 7.44
N ASP A 73 -2.15 3.96 8.61
CA ASP A 73 -2.88 3.32 9.69
C ASP A 73 -4.35 3.19 9.25
N ASN A 74 -4.85 1.96 9.19
CA ASN A 74 -6.17 1.68 8.66
C ASN A 74 -7.28 2.02 9.67
N SER A 75 -6.97 2.17 10.95
CA SER A 75 -7.94 2.49 12.01
C SER A 75 -8.39 3.96 11.97
N ASN A 76 -7.49 4.86 11.61
CA ASN A 76 -7.71 6.31 11.60
C ASN A 76 -7.37 6.99 10.25
N ASN A 77 -6.94 6.23 9.24
CA ASN A 77 -6.49 6.72 7.94
C ASN A 77 -5.31 7.70 7.99
N ASN A 78 -4.53 7.74 9.07
CA ASN A 78 -3.33 8.57 9.13
C ASN A 78 -2.27 8.04 8.16
N THR A 79 -1.64 8.95 7.42
CA THR A 79 -0.51 8.59 6.54
C THR A 79 0.71 8.33 7.41
N LEU A 80 1.30 7.14 7.27
CA LEU A 80 2.50 6.75 7.99
C LEU A 80 3.74 6.88 7.12
N HIS A 81 3.63 6.45 5.86
CA HIS A 81 4.73 6.54 4.90
C HIS A 81 4.21 6.87 3.51
N LYS A 82 4.99 7.63 2.74
CA LYS A 82 4.68 8.00 1.36
C LYS A 82 5.96 7.97 0.52
N TRP A 83 5.88 7.30 -0.62
CA TRP A 83 6.91 7.32 -1.66
C TRP A 83 6.30 7.89 -2.94
N VAL A 84 7.01 8.81 -3.57
CA VAL A 84 6.65 9.36 -4.87
C VAL A 84 7.83 9.13 -5.81
N LEU A 85 7.57 8.55 -6.97
CA LEU A 85 8.56 8.48 -8.03
C LEU A 85 8.63 9.86 -8.68
N ASN A 86 9.52 10.71 -8.18
CA ASN A 86 9.84 11.96 -8.84
C ASN A 86 10.58 11.64 -10.14
N THR A 87 10.03 12.06 -11.27
CA THR A 87 10.75 12.04 -12.56
C THR A 87 11.92 13.01 -12.61
N GLU A 88 12.15 13.84 -11.58
CA GLU A 88 13.21 14.85 -11.60
C GLU A 88 14.18 14.90 -10.40
N GLN A 89 13.97 14.18 -9.30
CA GLN A 89 14.98 14.07 -8.23
C GLN A 89 14.52 13.13 -7.13
N GLN A 90 15.34 12.11 -6.84
CA GLN A 90 15.14 11.22 -5.69
C GLN A 90 15.27 12.01 -4.38
N ILE A 91 14.15 12.43 -3.80
CA ILE A 91 14.13 12.97 -2.44
C ILE A 91 13.16 12.11 -1.63
N GLU A 92 13.73 11.26 -0.80
CA GLU A 92 13.02 10.57 0.28
C GLU A 92 12.58 11.64 1.30
N LYS A 93 11.34 12.12 1.22
CA LYS A 93 10.75 12.90 2.32
C LYS A 93 10.17 11.94 3.34
N ARG A 94 10.88 11.78 4.45
CA ARG A 94 10.33 11.23 5.70
C ARG A 94 9.42 12.29 6.31
N VAL A 95 8.18 11.93 6.59
CA VAL A 95 7.21 12.75 7.34
C VAL A 95 7.33 12.42 8.81
#